data_AF-A0A661T3Q3-F1
#
_entry.id   AF-A0A661T3Q3-F1
#
_cell.length_a   1.000
_cell.length_b   1.000
_cell.length_c   1.000
_cell.angle_alpha   90.00
_cell.angle_beta   90.00
_cell.angle_gamma   90.00
#
_symmetry.space_group_name_H-M   'P 1'
#
loop_
_entity.id
_entity.type
_entity.pdbx_description
1 polymer ?
#
loop_
_entity_poly.entity_id
_entity_poly.type
_entity_poly.pdbx_seq_one_letter_code
_entity_poly.pdbx_strand_id
1 'polypeptide(L)'
;MKNAMRIDRQRRGLLAKVHIAVKDLCIDDGTYRDILRREFGVASAAALSNRELESLIRYFRGKGWEPKRAKDAKKPDRAGALRERAQGLAGEMDMSETRFRGLCRRICGTDRLEWCRDAAALKRLLAVMGKINRQQ
;
A
#
# COMPACT_ATOMS: atom_id res chain seq x y z
N MET A 1 14.33 14.88 11.86
CA MET A 1 13.81 14.60 10.49
C MET A 1 12.67 13.58 10.43
N LYS A 2 12.74 12.43 11.12
CA LYS A 2 11.67 11.39 11.09
C LYS A 2 10.29 11.83 11.59
N ASN A 3 10.23 12.79 12.53
CA ASN A 3 8.97 13.32 13.07
C ASN A 3 8.17 14.17 12.07
N ALA A 4 8.83 15.03 11.29
CA ALA A 4 8.16 15.89 10.30
C ALA A 4 7.43 15.06 9.21
N MET A 5 8.05 13.99 8.72
CA MET A 5 7.42 13.07 7.75
C MET A 5 6.21 12.30 8.32
N ARG A 6 6.20 11.97 9.61
CA ARG A 6 5.02 11.34 10.26
C ARG A 6 3.87 12.34 10.38
N ILE A 7 4.17 13.59 10.73
CA ILE A 7 3.18 14.67 10.86
C ILE A 7 2.49 14.94 9.52
N ASP A 8 3.23 14.99 8.41
CA ASP A 8 2.68 15.17 7.07
C ASP A 8 1.76 14.01 6.65
N ARG A 9 2.17 12.75 6.89
CA ARG A 9 1.32 11.58 6.61
C ARG A 9 0.02 11.59 7.43
N GLN A 10 0.10 11.93 8.72
CA GLN A 10 -1.07 12.04 9.58
C GLN A 10 -2.02 13.13 9.07
N ARG A 11 -1.48 14.31 8.75
CA ARG A 11 -2.26 15.45 8.24
C ARG A 11 -2.98 15.11 6.94
N ARG A 12 -2.30 14.49 5.98
CA ARG A 12 -2.91 14.03 4.72
C ARG A 12 -4.04 13.04 4.97
N GLY A 13 -3.86 12.12 5.92
CA GLY A 13 -4.90 11.16 6.32
C GLY A 13 -6.13 11.83 6.95
N LEU A 14 -5.95 12.90 7.72
CA LEU A 14 -7.06 13.68 8.31
C LEU A 14 -7.82 14.46 7.23
N LEU A 15 -7.12 15.17 6.34
CA LEU A 15 -7.74 15.88 5.22
C LEU A 15 -8.51 14.93 4.30
N ALA A 16 -7.96 13.75 4.00
CA ALA A 16 -8.66 12.74 3.22
C ALA A 16 -9.99 12.32 3.89
N LYS A 17 -9.99 12.08 5.21
CA LYS A 17 -11.21 11.76 5.96
C LYS A 17 -12.24 12.89 5.90
N VAL A 18 -11.81 14.14 6.01
CA VAL A 18 -12.69 15.31 5.89
C VAL A 18 -13.36 15.33 4.51
N HIS A 19 -12.61 15.17 3.43
CA HIS A 19 -13.19 15.14 2.07
C HIS A 19 -14.11 13.94 1.83
N ILE A 20 -13.77 12.77 2.38
CA ILE A 20 -14.64 11.60 2.33
C ILE A 20 -15.94 11.87 3.09
N ALA A 21 -15.88 12.48 4.28
CA ALA A 21 -17.05 12.81 5.06
C ALA A 21 -17.97 13.81 4.35
N VAL A 22 -17.42 14.87 3.76
CA VAL A 22 -18.17 15.84 2.95
C VAL A 22 -18.89 15.14 1.79
N LYS A 23 -18.18 14.23 1.09
CA LYS A 23 -18.76 13.46 -0.01
C LYS A 23 -19.84 12.47 0.44
N ASP A 24 -19.58 11.70 1.49
CA ASP A 24 -20.50 10.68 2.01
C ASP A 24 -21.77 11.31 2.62
N LEU A 25 -21.66 12.51 3.19
CA LEU A 25 -22.78 13.28 3.72
C LEU A 25 -23.47 14.19 2.67
N CYS A 26 -23.02 14.16 1.41
CA CYS A 26 -23.53 15.01 0.33
C CYS A 26 -23.55 16.51 0.67
N ILE A 27 -22.54 16.99 1.40
CA ILE A 27 -22.39 18.42 1.74
C ILE A 27 -21.82 19.14 0.51
N ASP A 28 -22.50 20.20 0.06
CA ASP A 28 -22.00 21.04 -1.02
C ASP A 28 -20.88 21.98 -0.55
N ASP A 29 -20.10 22.50 -1.51
CA ASP A 29 -18.95 23.37 -1.21
C ASP A 29 -19.33 24.65 -0.44
N GLY A 30 -20.53 25.20 -0.65
CA GLY A 30 -21.03 26.38 0.06
C GLY A 30 -21.29 26.06 1.53
N THR A 31 -22.09 25.03 1.77
CA THR A 31 -22.37 24.53 3.13
C THR A 31 -21.08 24.11 3.85
N TYR A 32 -20.14 23.46 3.15
CA TYR A 32 -18.85 23.08 3.71
C TYR A 32 -18.03 24.28 4.16
N ARG A 33 -17.94 25.33 3.32
CA ARG A 33 -17.25 26.59 3.68
C ARG A 33 -17.91 27.30 4.85
N ASP A 34 -19.24 27.26 4.93
CA ASP A 34 -19.98 27.86 6.04
C ASP A 34 -19.75 27.11 7.36
N ILE A 35 -19.67 25.77 7.32
CA ILE A 35 -19.28 24.97 8.49
C ILE A 35 -17.87 25.39 8.95
N LEU A 36 -16.90 25.51 8.04
CA LEU A 36 -15.53 25.92 8.39
C LEU A 36 -15.47 27.32 9.01
N ARG A 37 -16.26 28.27 8.48
CA ARG A 37 -16.33 29.63 9.02
C ARG A 37 -17.01 29.66 10.39
N ARG A 38 -18.12 28.95 10.56
CA ARG A 38 -18.91 28.96 11.81
C ARG A 38 -18.22 28.24 12.95
N GLU A 39 -17.66 27.06 12.68
CA GLU A 39 -17.06 26.21 13.72
C GLU A 39 -15.59 26.53 14.00
N PHE A 40 -14.86 27.06 13.01
CA PHE A 40 -13.41 27.27 13.12
C PHE A 40 -12.93 28.65 12.68
N GLY A 41 -13.79 29.53 12.16
CA GLY A 41 -13.40 30.88 11.74
C GLY A 41 -12.51 30.93 10.49
N VAL A 42 -12.36 29.83 9.75
CA VAL A 42 -11.45 29.75 8.59
C VAL A 42 -12.20 29.51 7.27
N ALA A 43 -11.61 29.96 6.17
CA ALA A 43 -12.16 29.74 4.83
C ALA A 43 -11.80 28.38 4.22
N SER A 44 -10.81 27.67 4.79
CA SER A 44 -10.30 26.41 4.24
C SER A 44 -9.75 25.48 5.31
N ALA A 45 -9.97 24.18 5.15
CA ALA A 45 -9.38 23.16 6.00
C ALA A 45 -7.84 23.13 5.96
N ALA A 46 -7.20 23.76 4.95
CA ALA A 46 -5.76 23.91 4.89
C ALA A 46 -5.20 24.76 6.05
N ALA A 47 -6.00 25.69 6.60
CA ALA A 47 -5.64 26.55 7.72
C ALA A 47 -5.77 25.85 9.08
N LEU A 48 -6.48 24.71 9.15
CA LEU A 48 -6.71 23.98 10.40
C LEU A 48 -5.46 23.19 10.83
N SER A 49 -5.15 23.18 12.12
CA SER A 49 -4.20 22.26 12.74
C SER A 49 -4.71 20.81 12.73
N ASN A 50 -3.84 19.84 13.01
CA ASN A 50 -4.24 18.43 13.07
C ASN A 50 -5.31 18.19 14.16
N ARG A 51 -5.25 18.91 15.29
CA ARG A 51 -6.26 18.81 16.36
C ARG A 51 -7.62 19.34 15.92
N GLU A 52 -7.64 20.44 15.18
CA GLU A 52 -8.87 21.01 14.64
C GLU A 52 -9.47 20.13 13.54
N LEU A 53 -8.64 19.54 12.68
CA LEU A 53 -9.09 18.54 11.69
C LEU A 53 -9.72 17.31 12.37
N GLU A 54 -9.14 16.83 13.47
CA GLU A 54 -9.76 15.76 14.26
C GLU A 54 -11.10 16.18 14.87
N SER A 55 -11.22 17.44 15.30
CA SER A 55 -12.49 17.99 15.78
C SER A 55 -13.55 18.07 14.69
N LEU A 56 -13.19 18.54 13.50
CA LEU A 56 -14.07 18.57 12.33
C LEU A 56 -14.53 17.15 11.94
N ILE A 57 -13.65 16.16 12.02
CA ILE A 57 -14.03 14.75 11.80
C ILE A 57 -15.04 14.28 12.86
N ARG A 58 -14.86 14.65 14.14
CA ARG A 58 -15.83 14.32 15.20
C ARG A 58 -17.18 15.00 14.95
N TYR A 59 -17.17 16.25 14.48
CA TYR A 59 -18.39 16.95 14.07
C TYR A 59 -19.16 16.17 12.99
N PHE A 60 -18.48 15.71 11.93
CA PHE A 60 -19.14 14.90 10.90
C PHE A 60 -19.64 13.55 11.44
N ARG A 61 -18.93 12.93 12.39
CA ARG A 61 -19.44 11.73 13.07
C ARG A 61 -20.73 11.99 13.84
N GLY A 62 -20.84 13.12 14.52
CA GLY A 62 -22.08 13.55 15.18
C GLY A 62 -23.23 13.80 14.21
N LYS A 63 -22.93 14.11 12.93
CA LYS A 63 -23.90 14.24 11.83
C LYS A 63 -24.24 12.92 11.14
N GLY A 64 -23.79 11.78 11.68
CA GLY A 64 -24.09 10.45 11.15
C GLY A 64 -23.05 9.89 10.18
N TRP A 65 -21.89 10.54 10.02
CA TRP A 65 -20.82 9.96 9.21
C TRP A 65 -20.02 8.90 9.97
N GLU A 66 -19.91 7.70 9.42
CA GLU A 66 -19.04 6.67 9.97
C GLU A 66 -17.84 6.41 9.04
N PRO A 67 -16.59 6.53 9.53
CA PRO A 67 -15.43 6.24 8.70
C PRO A 67 -15.40 4.76 8.33
N LYS A 68 -15.55 4.47 7.04
CA LYS A 68 -15.31 3.14 6.52
C LYS A 68 -13.89 2.72 6.87
N ARG A 69 -13.75 1.55 7.51
CA ARG A 69 -12.43 0.94 7.72
C ARG A 69 -11.78 0.82 6.35
N ALA A 70 -10.54 1.30 6.23
CA ALA A 70 -9.77 1.05 5.03
C ALA A 70 -9.70 -0.48 4.89
N LYS A 71 -10.31 -1.04 3.83
CA LYS A 71 -10.00 -2.41 3.45
C LYS A 71 -8.49 -2.42 3.26
N ASP A 72 -7.78 -3.29 3.96
CA ASP A 72 -6.35 -3.50 3.70
C ASP A 72 -6.24 -3.80 2.20
N ALA A 73 -5.85 -2.79 1.42
CA ALA A 73 -5.60 -2.99 0.01
C ALA A 73 -4.53 -4.07 -0.04
N LYS A 74 -4.93 -5.28 -0.46
CA LYS A 74 -4.08 -6.47 -0.45
C LYS A 74 -2.79 -6.06 -1.16
N LYS A 75 -1.71 -5.83 -0.40
CA LYS A 75 -0.45 -5.40 -0.98
C LYS A 75 -0.12 -6.43 -2.07
N PRO A 76 0.26 -6.01 -3.28
CA PRO A 76 0.55 -6.96 -4.35
C PRO A 76 1.57 -7.97 -3.81
N ASP A 77 1.26 -9.26 -3.92
CA ASP A 77 2.14 -10.34 -3.47
C ASP A 77 3.37 -10.37 -4.37
N ARG A 78 4.34 -9.51 -4.07
CA ARG A 78 5.58 -9.38 -4.83
C ARG A 78 6.34 -10.70 -4.85
N ALA A 79 6.26 -11.49 -3.78
CA ALA A 79 6.88 -12.81 -3.75
C ALA A 79 6.14 -13.78 -4.66
N GLY A 80 4.80 -13.76 -4.68
CA GLY A 80 3.97 -14.47 -5.65
C GLY A 80 4.38 -14.23 -7.10
N ALA A 81 4.40 -12.96 -7.52
CA ALA A 81 4.77 -12.61 -8.89
C ALA A 81 6.20 -13.03 -9.27
N LEU A 82 7.14 -13.03 -8.32
CA LEU A 82 8.51 -13.49 -8.57
C LEU A 82 8.61 -15.01 -8.66
N ARG A 83 7.82 -15.75 -7.87
CA ARG A 83 7.74 -17.22 -7.94
C ARG A 83 7.19 -17.67 -9.29
N GLU A 84 6.11 -17.04 -9.75
CA GLU A 84 5.50 -17.30 -11.06
C GLU A 84 6.51 -17.09 -12.20
N ARG A 85 7.24 -15.96 -12.19
CA ARG A 85 8.30 -15.69 -13.18
C ARG A 85 9.42 -16.73 -13.16
N ALA A 86 9.83 -17.19 -11.97
CA ALA A 86 10.88 -18.19 -11.86
C ALA A 86 10.43 -19.55 -12.39
N GLN A 87 9.16 -19.93 -12.17
CA GLN A 87 8.59 -21.15 -12.75
C GLN A 87 8.48 -21.05 -14.28
N GLY A 88 7.99 -19.92 -14.80
CA GLY A 88 7.90 -19.69 -16.26
C GLY A 88 9.25 -19.80 -16.94
N LEU A 89 10.27 -19.10 -16.41
CA LEU A 89 11.63 -19.15 -16.97
C LEU A 89 12.24 -20.56 -16.89
N ALA A 90 11.94 -21.34 -15.84
CA ALA A 90 12.40 -22.72 -15.76
C ALA A 90 11.81 -23.58 -16.90
N GLY A 91 10.52 -23.38 -17.21
CA GLY A 91 9.84 -24.05 -18.31
C GLY A 91 10.35 -23.63 -19.68
N GLU A 92 10.58 -22.33 -19.90
CA GLU A 92 11.17 -21.80 -21.15
C GLU A 92 12.56 -22.38 -21.44
N MET A 93 13.34 -22.66 -20.40
CA MET A 93 14.69 -23.23 -20.49
C MET A 93 14.72 -24.76 -20.53
N ASP A 94 13.56 -25.43 -20.53
CA ASP A 94 13.40 -26.88 -20.35
C ASP A 94 14.24 -27.43 -19.16
N MET A 95 14.26 -26.67 -18.06
CA MET A 95 15.08 -27.01 -16.92
C MET A 95 14.46 -28.19 -16.15
N SER A 96 15.23 -29.27 -15.99
CA SER A 96 14.77 -30.42 -15.21
C SER A 96 14.35 -30.05 -13.78
N GLU A 97 13.29 -30.70 -13.30
CA GLU A 97 12.72 -30.42 -11.99
C GLU A 97 13.76 -30.57 -10.86
N THR A 98 14.60 -31.60 -10.92
CA THR A 98 15.69 -31.83 -9.96
C THR A 98 16.68 -30.65 -9.92
N ARG A 99 17.07 -30.14 -11.10
CA ARG A 99 18.00 -29.00 -11.19
C ARG A 99 17.35 -27.74 -10.64
N PHE A 100 16.08 -27.50 -10.97
CA PHE A 100 15.33 -26.34 -10.49
C PHE A 100 15.16 -26.36 -8.96
N ARG A 101 14.75 -27.49 -8.38
CA ARG A 101 14.66 -27.68 -6.92
C ARG A 101 16.00 -27.49 -6.22
N GLY A 102 17.10 -27.95 -6.83
CA GLY A 102 18.45 -27.73 -6.32
C GLY A 102 18.83 -26.25 -6.25
N LEU A 103 18.49 -25.47 -7.28
CA LEU A 103 18.68 -24.01 -7.29
C LEU A 103 17.80 -23.31 -6.26
N CYS A 104 16.52 -23.71 -6.14
CA CYS A 104 15.61 -23.20 -5.12
C CYS A 104 16.18 -23.45 -3.71
N ARG A 105 16.63 -24.67 -3.41
CA ARG A 105 17.21 -25.00 -2.10
C ARG A 105 18.44 -24.15 -1.78
N ARG A 106 19.31 -23.93 -2.77
CA ARG A 106 20.56 -23.17 -2.60
C ARG A 106 20.33 -21.67 -2.43
N ILE A 107 19.38 -21.09 -3.16
CA ILE A 107 19.20 -19.62 -3.21
C ILE A 107 18.08 -19.15 -2.27
N CYS A 108 16.97 -19.91 -2.23
CA CYS A 108 15.76 -19.59 -1.49
C CYS A 108 15.67 -20.32 -0.15
N GLY A 109 16.58 -21.26 0.14
CA GLY A 109 16.59 -22.04 1.39
C GLY A 109 15.52 -23.13 1.47
N THR A 110 14.72 -23.32 0.42
CA THR A 110 13.66 -24.32 0.33
C THR A 110 13.67 -24.96 -1.06
N ASP A 111 13.44 -26.26 -1.15
CA ASP A 111 13.29 -26.98 -2.42
C ASP A 111 11.97 -26.64 -3.12
N ARG A 112 10.94 -26.24 -2.36
CA ARG A 112 9.64 -25.81 -2.88
C ARG A 112 9.57 -24.30 -2.97
N LEU A 113 9.62 -23.81 -4.20
CA LEU A 113 9.57 -22.38 -4.48
C LEU A 113 8.32 -21.69 -3.90
N GLU A 114 7.20 -22.40 -3.79
CA GLU A 114 5.95 -21.93 -3.20
C GLU A 114 6.09 -21.49 -1.73
N TRP A 115 7.07 -22.03 -0.99
CA TRP A 115 7.31 -21.66 0.41
C TRP A 115 8.23 -20.46 0.57
N CYS A 116 8.89 -20.02 -0.51
CA CYS A 116 9.76 -18.85 -0.46
C CYS A 116 8.94 -17.56 -0.44
N ARG A 117 8.98 -16.84 0.68
CA ARG A 117 8.39 -15.49 0.85
C ARG A 117 9.40 -14.36 0.70
N ASP A 118 10.69 -14.69 0.60
CA ASP A 118 11.77 -13.71 0.49
C ASP A 118 11.92 -13.23 -0.95
N ALA A 119 11.42 -12.03 -1.23
CA ALA A 119 11.52 -11.39 -2.53
C ALA A 119 12.98 -11.14 -2.98
N ALA A 120 13.93 -10.96 -2.06
CA ALA A 120 15.33 -10.78 -2.42
C ALA A 120 15.96 -12.09 -2.89
N ALA A 121 15.66 -13.21 -2.21
CA ALA A 121 16.07 -14.54 -2.65
C ALA A 121 15.49 -14.89 -4.03
N LEU A 122 14.19 -14.63 -4.25
CA LEU A 122 13.54 -14.88 -5.54
C LEU A 122 14.14 -14.05 -6.68
N LYS A 123 14.51 -12.78 -6.41
CA LYS A 123 15.24 -11.95 -7.40
C LYS A 123 16.62 -12.50 -7.72
N ARG A 124 17.35 -13.02 -6.72
CA ARG A 124 18.65 -13.67 -6.95
C ARG A 124 18.49 -14.93 -7.80
N LEU A 125 17.46 -15.73 -7.54
CA LEU A 125 17.14 -16.93 -8.32
C LEU A 125 16.91 -16.57 -9.79
N LEU A 126 16.03 -15.60 -10.06
CA LEU A 126 15.79 -15.08 -11.42
C LEU A 126 17.06 -14.56 -12.09
N ALA A 127 17.91 -13.83 -11.36
CA ALA A 127 19.16 -13.32 -11.91
C ALA A 127 20.14 -14.44 -12.29
N VAL A 128 20.25 -15.50 -11.47
CA VAL A 128 21.08 -16.67 -11.77
C VAL A 128 20.53 -17.43 -12.98
N MET A 129 19.23 -17.72 -13.00
CA MET A 129 18.58 -18.39 -14.13
C MET A 129 18.73 -17.59 -15.42
N GLY A 130 18.55 -16.27 -15.38
CA GLY A 130 18.74 -15.41 -16.54
C GLY A 130 20.19 -15.37 -17.04
N LYS A 131 21.19 -15.56 -16.17
CA LYS A 131 22.59 -15.71 -16.60
C LYS A 131 22.82 -17.05 -17.30
N ILE A 132 22.26 -18.13 -16.75
CA ILE A 132 22.33 -19.47 -17.36
C ILE A 132 21.67 -19.46 -18.75
N ASN A 133 20.50 -18.82 -18.87
CA ASN A 133 19.78 -18.74 -20.14
C ASN A 133 20.54 -18.01 -21.25
N ARG A 134 21.40 -17.03 -20.90
CA ARG A 134 22.21 -16.28 -21.88
C ARG A 134 23.50 -17.00 -22.28
N GLN A 135 23.85 -18.08 -21.60
CA GLN A 135 25.10 -18.84 -21.80
C GLN A 135 24.87 -20.18 -22.51
N GLN A 136 23.63 -20.47 -22.90
CA GLN A 136 23.25 -21.60 -23.74
C GLN A 136 22.94 -21.10 -25.14
#